data_AF-A0A7X1P1I0-F1
#
_entry.id   AF-A0A7X1P1I0-F1
#
_cell.length_a   1.000
_cell.length_b   1.000
_cell.length_c   1.000
_cell.angle_alpha   90.00
_cell.angle_beta   90.00
_cell.angle_gamma   90.00
#
_symmetry.space_group_name_H-M   'P 1'
#
loop_
_entity.id
_entity.type
_entity.pdbx_description
1 polymer ?
#
loop_
_entity_poly.entity_id
_entity_poly.type
_entity_poly.pdbx_seq_one_letter_code
_entity_poly.pdbx_strand_id
1 'polypeptide(L)'
;MRRALAAFSVLLLCACVQLPPSPQDLQAKRFEAVPDKAVIYIVRQPMDSTEYGALLMDTGEQVTLFPGTFYRWEVPAGARRISGLGPWNVLYNLDVEPGRIYFLRYTVAGTPRMGPILAGLEAIGEQQGRRLVQQAELVR
;
A
#
# COMPACT_ATOMS: atom_id res chain seq x y z
N MET A 1 41.99 -2.24 44.31
CA MET A 1 40.51 -2.19 44.14
C MET A 1 40.14 -1.21 43.03
N ARG A 2 40.26 -1.61 41.76
CA ARG A 2 39.94 -0.78 40.58
C ARG A 2 39.50 -1.67 39.40
N ARG A 3 38.44 -2.46 39.59
CA ARG A 3 37.83 -3.30 38.54
C ARG A 3 36.34 -3.46 38.83
N ALA A 4 35.58 -2.37 38.76
CA ALA A 4 34.13 -2.44 39.03
C ALA A 4 33.32 -1.36 38.29
N LEU A 5 33.80 -0.86 37.15
CA LEU A 5 33.09 0.22 36.43
C LEU A 5 32.92 -0.02 34.92
N ALA A 6 33.33 -1.18 34.39
CA ALA A 6 33.29 -1.44 32.95
C ALA A 6 32.17 -2.41 32.51
N ALA A 7 31.15 -2.65 33.34
CA ALA A 7 30.12 -3.66 33.07
C ALA A 7 28.69 -3.13 32.86
N PHE A 8 28.48 -1.80 32.84
CA PHE A 8 27.13 -1.23 32.75
C PHE A 8 26.78 -0.62 31.38
N SER A 9 27.73 -0.51 30.46
CA SER A 9 27.53 0.19 29.17
C SER A 9 27.03 -0.68 28.01
N VAL A 10 26.77 -1.98 28.22
CA VAL A 10 26.40 -2.93 27.13
C VAL A 10 24.89 -3.10 26.96
N LEU A 11 24.05 -2.62 27.89
CA LEU A 11 22.60 -2.86 27.90
C LEU A 11 21.73 -1.77 27.22
N LEU A 12 22.33 -0.75 26.61
CA LEU A 12 21.60 0.34 25.95
C LEU A 12 21.42 0.16 24.43
N LEU A 13 21.71 -1.03 23.90
CA LEU A 13 21.41 -1.41 22.51
C LEU A 13 20.08 -2.17 22.40
N CYS A 14 19.04 -1.75 23.14
CA CYS A 14 17.65 -2.09 22.80
C CYS A 14 17.33 -1.37 21.48
N ALA A 15 17.71 -1.96 20.36
CA ALA A 15 16.83 -2.78 19.55
C ALA A 15 15.72 -1.92 18.97
N CYS A 16 16.02 -1.27 17.84
CA CYS A 16 15.02 -0.97 16.83
C CYS A 16 14.45 -2.33 16.36
N VAL A 17 13.55 -2.92 17.14
CA VAL A 17 12.80 -4.10 16.71
C VAL A 17 11.92 -3.61 15.58
N GLN A 18 12.40 -3.79 14.35
CA GLN A 18 11.57 -3.73 13.17
C GLN A 18 10.52 -4.84 13.35
N LEU A 19 9.29 -4.45 13.65
CA LEU A 19 8.19 -5.39 13.80
C LEU A 19 8.17 -6.29 12.55
N PRO A 20 8.18 -7.62 12.72
CA PRO A 20 8.12 -8.50 11.58
C PRO A 20 6.83 -8.23 10.80
N PRO A 21 6.86 -8.36 9.46
CA PRO A 21 5.65 -8.22 8.64
C PRO A 21 4.58 -9.20 9.12
N SER A 22 3.31 -8.80 9.05
CA SER A 22 2.22 -9.67 9.48
C SER A 22 2.10 -10.88 8.55
N PRO A 23 1.55 -12.01 9.02
CA PRO A 23 1.26 -13.15 8.15
C PRO A 23 0.42 -12.79 6.92
N GLN A 24 -0.49 -11.82 7.06
CA GLN A 24 -1.32 -11.30 5.97
C GLN A 24 -0.50 -10.54 4.93
N ASP A 25 0.45 -9.70 5.38
CA ASP A 25 1.37 -8.98 4.49
C ASP A 25 2.24 -9.98 3.69
N LEU A 26 2.78 -10.98 4.38
CA LEU A 26 3.57 -12.04 3.76
C LEU A 26 2.75 -12.84 2.74
N GLN A 27 1.51 -13.19 3.06
CA GLN A 27 0.61 -13.89 2.15
C GLN A 27 0.25 -13.03 0.93
N ALA A 28 -0.07 -11.75 1.14
CA ALA A 28 -0.39 -10.82 0.05
C ALA A 28 0.81 -10.61 -0.89
N LYS A 29 2.04 -10.66 -0.39
CA LYS A 29 3.29 -10.53 -1.17
C LYS A 29 3.72 -11.81 -1.90
N ARG A 30 2.96 -12.91 -1.79
CA ARG A 30 3.16 -14.08 -2.67
C ARG A 30 2.66 -13.83 -4.09
N PHE A 31 1.81 -12.81 -4.28
CA PHE A 31 1.22 -12.47 -5.56
C PHE A 31 0.55 -13.66 -6.23
N GLU A 32 -0.19 -14.42 -5.44
CA GLU A 32 -0.98 -15.54 -5.91
C GLU A 32 -2.24 -15.00 -6.61
N ALA A 33 -2.45 -15.45 -7.84
CA ALA A 33 -3.69 -15.22 -8.55
C ALA A 33 -4.82 -16.03 -7.90
N VAL A 34 -6.05 -15.55 -8.06
CA VAL A 34 -7.26 -16.22 -7.59
C VAL A 34 -8.06 -16.68 -8.82
N PRO A 35 -8.31 -17.98 -9.02
CA PRO A 35 -8.85 -18.49 -10.29
C PRO A 35 -10.11 -17.76 -10.80
N ASP A 36 -11.06 -17.46 -9.92
CA ASP A 36 -12.36 -16.87 -10.29
C ASP A 36 -12.46 -15.36 -10.04
N LYS A 37 -11.34 -14.71 -9.75
CA LYS A 37 -11.29 -13.27 -9.43
C LYS A 37 -10.11 -12.59 -10.10
N ALA A 38 -10.19 -11.27 -10.24
CA ALA A 38 -9.03 -10.46 -10.46
C ALA A 38 -8.43 -10.01 -9.12
N VAL A 39 -7.10 -9.92 -9.06
CA VAL A 39 -6.39 -9.34 -7.91
C VAL A 39 -5.83 -7.98 -8.32
N ILE A 40 -6.21 -6.92 -7.61
CA ILE A 40 -5.73 -5.57 -7.87
C ILE A 40 -4.88 -5.12 -6.69
N TYR A 41 -3.59 -4.93 -6.92
CA TYR A 41 -2.71 -4.28 -5.97
C TYR A 41 -2.73 -2.78 -6.20
N ILE A 42 -3.00 -2.02 -5.14
CA ILE A 42 -2.86 -0.57 -5.16
C ILE A 42 -1.73 -0.22 -4.23
N VAL A 43 -0.69 0.41 -4.75
CA VAL A 43 0.51 0.75 -3.99
C VAL A 43 0.75 2.24 -4.01
N ARG A 44 1.13 2.78 -2.85
CA ARG A 44 1.50 4.17 -2.69
C ARG A 44 2.95 4.29 -2.26
N GLN A 45 3.71 5.13 -2.97
CA GLN A 45 5.12 5.35 -2.66
C GLN A 45 5.28 6.25 -1.43
N PRO A 46 6.36 6.10 -0.64
CA PRO A 46 6.54 6.87 0.59
C PRO A 46 6.89 8.35 0.37
N MET A 47 7.28 8.76 -0.85
CA MET A 47 7.82 10.10 -1.11
C MET A 47 6.85 11.04 -1.86
N ASP A 48 5.58 10.70 -2.02
CA ASP A 48 4.64 11.55 -2.76
C ASP A 48 4.09 12.72 -1.91
N SER A 49 3.64 12.43 -0.69
CA SER A 49 3.12 13.37 0.32
C SER A 49 3.01 12.66 1.67
N THR A 50 2.90 13.38 2.78
CA THR A 50 2.59 12.82 4.11
C THR A 50 1.08 12.59 4.33
N GLU A 51 0.25 13.21 3.49
CA GLU A 51 -1.21 13.18 3.64
C GLU A 51 -1.77 11.80 3.32
N TYR A 52 -2.91 11.40 3.88
CA TYR A 52 -3.57 10.14 3.50
C TYR A 52 -4.37 10.31 2.20
N GLY A 53 -4.75 9.20 1.55
CA GLY A 53 -5.72 9.25 0.46
C GLY A 53 -6.63 8.04 0.50
N ALA A 54 -7.91 8.24 0.17
CA ALA A 54 -8.91 7.19 0.22
C ALA A 54 -9.48 6.90 -1.17
N LEU A 55 -9.70 5.62 -1.44
CA LEU A 55 -10.27 5.10 -2.68
C LEU A 55 -11.52 4.28 -2.36
N LEU A 56 -12.50 4.34 -3.26
CA LEU A 56 -13.74 3.59 -3.24
C LEU A 56 -13.88 2.78 -4.53
N MET A 57 -14.04 1.48 -4.40
CA MET A 57 -14.43 0.57 -5.48
C MET A 57 -15.94 0.66 -5.73
N ASP A 58 -16.37 0.42 -6.96
CA ASP A 58 -17.79 0.35 -7.34
C ASP A 58 -18.63 -0.67 -6.55
N THR A 59 -17.99 -1.69 -5.98
CA THR A 59 -18.61 -2.67 -5.07
C THR A 59 -18.94 -2.10 -3.68
N GLY A 60 -18.51 -0.87 -3.39
CA GLY A 60 -18.67 -0.22 -2.08
C GLY A 60 -17.47 -0.42 -1.15
N GLU A 61 -16.47 -1.19 -1.55
CA GLU A 61 -15.27 -1.41 -0.75
C GLU A 61 -14.37 -0.16 -0.73
N GLN A 62 -14.03 0.30 0.48
CA GLN A 62 -13.22 1.49 0.70
C GLN A 62 -11.87 1.13 1.30
N VAL A 63 -10.82 1.82 0.85
CA VAL A 63 -9.48 1.74 1.43
C VAL A 63 -8.89 3.13 1.65
N THR A 64 -8.19 3.31 2.76
CA THR A 64 -7.33 4.47 3.00
C THR A 64 -5.87 4.04 2.93
N LEU A 65 -5.09 4.68 2.06
CA LEU A 65 -3.68 4.43 1.84
C LEU A 65 -2.83 5.55 2.46
N PHE A 66 -1.76 5.13 3.14
CA PHE A 66 -0.74 6.00 3.71
C PHE A 66 0.53 5.92 2.86
N PRO A 67 1.48 6.85 3.03
CA PRO A 67 2.75 6.79 2.31
C PRO A 67 3.48 5.49 2.63
N GLY A 68 3.91 4.75 1.60
CA GLY A 68 4.61 3.48 1.78
C GLY A 68 3.71 2.29 2.10
N THR A 69 2.39 2.41 1.91
CA THR A 69 1.46 1.27 2.08
C THR A 69 0.92 0.75 0.75
N PHE A 70 0.39 -0.46 0.78
CA PHE A 70 -0.37 -1.04 -0.32
C PHE A 70 -1.65 -1.72 0.19
N TYR A 71 -2.57 -1.96 -0.74
CA TYR A 71 -3.76 -2.75 -0.51
C TYR A 71 -3.95 -3.78 -1.63
N ARG A 72 -4.64 -4.87 -1.31
CA ARG A 72 -4.92 -5.98 -2.23
C ARG A 72 -6.42 -6.22 -2.29
N TRP A 73 -7.04 -5.75 -3.37
CA TRP A 73 -8.42 -6.06 -3.70
C TRP A 73 -8.53 -7.40 -4.43
N GLU A 74 -9.50 -8.21 -4.04
CA GLU A 74 -9.95 -9.36 -4.81
C GLU A 74 -11.36 -9.09 -5.33
N VAL A 75 -11.51 -8.92 -6.63
CA VAL A 75 -12.78 -8.50 -7.24
C VAL A 75 -13.25 -9.48 -8.30
N PRO A 76 -14.58 -9.57 -8.55
CA PRO A 76 -15.09 -10.26 -9.72
C PRO A 76 -14.49 -9.69 -11.02
N ALA A 77 -14.37 -10.56 -12.03
CA ALA A 77 -13.97 -10.15 -13.37
C ALA A 77 -14.98 -9.19 -14.01
N GLY A 78 -14.51 -8.42 -14.99
CA GLY A 78 -15.28 -7.45 -15.79
C GLY A 78 -14.93 -6.00 -15.49
N ALA A 79 -15.70 -5.09 -16.07
CA ALA A 79 -15.51 -3.65 -15.90
C ALA A 79 -15.63 -3.24 -14.43
N ARG A 80 -14.58 -2.61 -13.89
CA ARG A 80 -14.48 -2.04 -12.54
C ARG A 80 -14.25 -0.54 -12.61
N ARG A 81 -14.72 0.15 -11.58
CA ARG A 81 -14.48 1.58 -11.38
C ARG A 81 -13.95 1.87 -9.99
N ILE A 82 -12.83 2.60 -9.93
CA ILE A 82 -12.21 3.08 -8.70
C ILE A 82 -12.33 4.60 -8.68
N SER A 83 -12.75 5.16 -7.55
CA SER A 83 -12.92 6.60 -7.36
C SER A 83 -12.19 7.08 -6.11
N GLY A 84 -11.71 8.32 -6.13
CA GLY A 84 -11.18 8.97 -4.93
C GLY A 84 -12.30 9.45 -4.02
N LEU A 85 -12.11 9.34 -2.70
CA LEU A 85 -13.04 9.87 -1.70
C LEU A 85 -12.52 11.20 -1.16
N GLY A 86 -13.22 12.30 -1.44
CA GLY A 86 -12.84 13.64 -1.00
C GLY A 86 -12.91 14.64 -2.14
N PRO A 87 -12.27 15.82 -2.04
CA PRO A 87 -12.30 16.85 -3.07
C PRO A 87 -11.43 16.51 -4.30
N TRP A 88 -10.91 15.28 -4.42
CA TRP A 88 -9.94 14.90 -5.45
C TRP A 88 -10.59 14.19 -6.63
N ASN A 89 -10.14 14.54 -7.82
CA ASN A 89 -10.70 14.04 -9.09
C ASN A 89 -10.03 12.72 -9.52
N VAL A 90 -10.08 11.68 -8.68
CA VAL A 90 -9.62 10.33 -9.09
C VAL A 90 -10.81 9.55 -9.60
N LEU A 91 -10.76 9.18 -10.87
CA LEU A 91 -11.68 8.23 -11.48
C LEU A 91 -10.87 7.34 -12.43
N TYR A 92 -10.87 6.04 -12.16
CA TYR A 92 -10.13 5.07 -12.95
C TYR A 92 -11.04 3.90 -13.31
N ASN A 93 -11.18 3.67 -14.61
CA ASN A 93 -11.93 2.54 -15.15
C ASN A 93 -10.94 1.51 -15.67
N LEU A 94 -11.19 0.24 -15.35
CA LEU A 94 -10.40 -0.88 -15.84
C LEU A 94 -11.29 -2.08 -16.10
N ASP A 95 -10.94 -2.87 -17.11
CA ASP A 95 -11.53 -4.19 -17.31
C ASP A 95 -10.55 -5.24 -16.80
N VAL A 96 -11.04 -6.15 -15.97
CA VAL A 96 -10.19 -7.15 -15.30
C VAL A 96 -10.65 -8.56 -15.61
N GLU A 97 -9.69 -9.43 -15.87
CA GLU A 97 -9.91 -10.83 -16.22
C GLU A 97 -9.77 -11.75 -14.99
N PRO A 98 -10.47 -12.89 -14.97
CA PRO A 98 -10.32 -13.88 -13.90
C PRO A 98 -8.90 -14.47 -13.92
N GLY A 99 -8.33 -14.74 -12.74
CA GLY A 99 -6.99 -15.31 -12.61
C GLY A 99 -5.86 -14.34 -12.94
N ARG A 100 -6.14 -13.04 -13.11
CA ARG A 100 -5.14 -12.02 -13.47
C ARG A 100 -4.84 -11.08 -12.30
N ILE A 101 -3.61 -10.57 -12.30
CA ILE A 101 -3.11 -9.63 -11.29
C ILE A 101 -2.80 -8.30 -11.95
N TYR A 102 -3.31 -7.22 -11.37
CA TYR A 102 -3.15 -5.84 -11.82
C TYR A 102 -2.43 -5.02 -10.76
N PHE A 103 -1.67 -4.03 -11.20
CA PHE A 103 -0.94 -3.13 -10.31
C PHE A 103 -1.28 -1.69 -10.66
N LEU A 104 -1.72 -0.94 -9.66
CA LEU A 104 -2.01 0.48 -9.77
C LEU A 104 -1.10 1.25 -8.82
N ARG A 105 -0.45 2.30 -9.32
CA ARG A 105 0.23 3.29 -8.48
C ARG A 105 -0.77 4.36 -8.09
N TYR A 106 -0.90 4.57 -6.78
CA TYR A 106 -1.65 5.67 -6.21
C TYR A 106 -0.68 6.76 -5.76
N THR A 107 -0.94 7.99 -6.18
CA THR A 107 -0.14 9.17 -5.83
C THR A 107 -1.05 10.20 -5.22
N VAL A 108 -0.63 10.76 -4.09
CA VAL A 108 -1.31 11.85 -3.39
C VAL A 108 -0.34 13.02 -3.26
N ALA A 109 -0.80 14.23 -3.56
CA ALA A 109 -0.06 15.46 -3.32
C ALA A 109 -0.87 16.37 -2.39
N GLY A 110 -0.19 16.99 -1.43
CA GLY A 110 -0.82 17.78 -0.38
C GLY A 110 0.19 18.29 0.64
N THR A 111 -0.30 19.01 1.64
CA THR A 111 0.53 19.51 2.76
C THR A 111 -0.20 19.35 4.09
N PRO A 112 0.51 19.27 5.24
CA PRO A 112 -0.14 19.16 6.55
C PRO A 112 -1.12 20.30 6.87
N ARG A 113 -0.96 21.47 6.25
CA ARG A 113 -1.84 22.62 6.45
C ARG A 113 -3.09 22.60 5.58
N MET A 114 -2.98 22.06 4.36
CA MET A 114 -4.07 22.07 3.38
C MET A 114 -4.76 20.71 3.26
N GLY A 115 -4.18 19.67 3.85
CA GLY A 115 -4.57 18.29 3.60
C GLY A 115 -4.16 17.83 2.19
N PRO A 116 -4.71 16.70 1.73
CA PRO A 116 -4.53 16.23 0.36
C PRO A 116 -5.24 17.18 -0.62
N ILE A 117 -4.56 17.54 -1.71
CA ILE A 117 -5.00 18.52 -2.71
C ILE A 117 -5.26 17.84 -4.05
N LEU A 118 -4.40 16.90 -4.43
CA LEU A 118 -4.49 16.14 -5.67
C LEU A 118 -4.25 14.67 -5.39
N ALA A 119 -4.87 13.83 -6.20
CA ALA A 119 -4.58 12.42 -6.23
C ALA A 119 -4.63 11.89 -7.67
N GLY A 120 -3.87 10.84 -7.94
CA GLY A 120 -3.79 10.18 -9.24
C GLY A 120 -3.69 8.68 -9.07
N LEU A 121 -4.29 7.94 -10.01
CA LEU A 121 -4.24 6.49 -10.07
C LEU A 121 -3.87 6.08 -11.48
N GLU A 122 -2.86 5.23 -11.63
CA GLU A 122 -2.37 4.78 -12.93
C GLU A 122 -1.97 3.30 -12.90
N ALA A 123 -2.21 2.60 -14.00
CA ALA A 123 -1.67 1.24 -14.17
C ALA A 123 -0.16 1.28 -14.34
N ILE A 124 0.51 0.32 -13.70
CA ILE A 124 1.95 0.12 -13.80
C ILE A 124 2.23 -1.34 -14.21
N GLY A 125 3.40 -1.56 -14.83
CA GLY A 125 3.81 -2.89 -15.25
C GLY A 125 4.05 -3.82 -14.07
N GLU A 126 3.84 -5.12 -14.28
CA GLU A 126 3.96 -6.15 -13.24
C GLU A 126 5.29 -6.11 -12.47
N GLN A 127 6.42 -6.02 -13.18
CA GLN A 127 7.74 -5.98 -12.55
C GLN A 127 7.89 -4.76 -11.62
N GLN A 128 7.37 -3.60 -12.03
CA GLN A 128 7.39 -2.39 -11.21
C GLN A 128 6.43 -2.52 -10.03
N GLY A 129 5.21 -3.01 -10.26
CA GLY A 129 4.20 -3.20 -9.23
C GLY A 129 4.64 -4.14 -8.13
N ARG A 130 5.17 -5.32 -8.48
CA ARG A 130 5.72 -6.28 -7.50
C ARG A 130 6.82 -5.67 -6.65
N ARG A 131 7.73 -4.92 -7.28
CA ARG A 131 8.84 -4.25 -6.57
C ARG A 131 8.32 -3.23 -5.56
N LEU A 132 7.36 -2.40 -5.95
CA LEU A 132 6.78 -1.40 -5.06
C LEU A 132 6.00 -2.04 -3.91
N VAL A 133 5.20 -3.08 -4.18
CA VAL A 133 4.46 -3.81 -3.15
C VAL A 133 5.42 -4.49 -2.16
N GLN A 134 6.53 -5.07 -2.62
CA GLN A 134 7.54 -5.66 -1.74
C GLN A 134 8.17 -4.65 -0.77
N GLN A 135 8.26 -3.38 -1.19
CA GLN A 135 8.81 -2.28 -0.39
C GLN A 135 7.77 -1.61 0.50
N ALA A 136 6.49 -1.92 0.32
CA ALA A 136 5.38 -1.30 1.03
C ALA A 136 4.82 -2.23 2.11
N GLU A 137 4.05 -1.66 3.04
CA GLU A 137 3.32 -2.38 4.08
C GLU A 137 1.85 -2.55 3.71
N LEU A 138 1.27 -3.73 3.95
CA LEU A 138 -0.16 -3.95 3.78
C LEU A 138 -0.94 -3.07 4.78
N VAL A 139 -1.92 -2.30 4.29
CA VAL A 139 -2.87 -1.58 5.15
C VAL A 139 -3.69 -2.60 5.96
N ARG A 140 -3.76 -2.40 7.27
CA ARG A 140 -4.50 -3.26 8.22
C ARG A 140 -5.91 -2.75 8.47
#